data_AF-A0A550GMX5-F1
#
_entry.id   AF-A0A550GMX5-F1
#
_cell.length_a   1.000
_cell.length_b   1.000
_cell.length_c   1.000
_cell.angle_alpha   90.00
_cell.angle_beta   90.00
_cell.angle_gamma   90.00
#
_symmetry.space_group_name_H-M   'P 1'
#
loop_
_entity.id
_entity.type
_entity.pdbx_description
1 polymer ?
#
loop_
_entity_poly.entity_id
_entity_poly.type
_entity_poly.pdbx_seq_one_letter_code
_entity_poly.pdbx_strand_id
1 'polypeptide(L)'
;MLKMLAQFDVWRNSNEAHVGTECLLDLWKRSKKLHPYMFYMGTDFRKIKAPFIWYDILHVLDVLSQFHWTRTDSRLIEMSETVKQKANKEGKYTPESVWRAWKDWDFGQKKQPSRWLTFLVLNIFKRLN
;
A
#
# COMPACT_ATOMS: atom_id res chain seq x y z
N MET A 1 13.26 -2.50 2.29
CA MET A 1 13.84 -3.74 2.83
C MET A 1 12.78 -4.78 3.20
N LEU A 2 11.71 -4.43 3.94
CA LEU A 2 10.63 -5.38 4.29
C LEU A 2 10.06 -6.20 3.13
N LYS A 3 9.85 -5.59 1.95
CA LYS A 3 9.37 -6.31 0.76
C LYS A 3 10.26 -7.50 0.38
N MET A 4 11.58 -7.33 0.51
CA MET A 4 12.56 -8.37 0.27
C MET A 4 12.51 -9.42 1.37
N LEU A 5 12.50 -9.01 2.65
CA LEU A 5 12.41 -9.95 3.79
C LEU A 5 11.14 -10.82 3.71
N ALA A 6 10.03 -10.26 3.24
CA ALA A 6 8.78 -10.99 3.04
C ALA A 6 8.89 -12.14 2.01
N GLN A 7 9.86 -12.10 1.09
CA GLN A 7 10.03 -13.14 0.06
C GLN A 7 10.77 -14.39 0.55
N PHE A 8 11.47 -14.31 1.69
CA PHE A 8 12.31 -15.40 2.19
C PHE A 8 11.78 -15.92 3.52
N ASP A 9 11.41 -17.19 3.59
CA ASP A 9 10.80 -17.77 4.80
C ASP A 9 11.67 -17.62 6.05
N VAL A 10 13.00 -17.73 5.90
CA VAL A 10 13.97 -17.56 6.99
C VAL A 10 13.97 -16.15 7.59
N TRP A 11 13.58 -15.13 6.80
CA TRP A 11 13.57 -13.73 7.22
C TRP A 11 12.16 -13.21 7.48
N ARG A 12 11.13 -13.89 6.99
CA ARG A 12 9.75 -13.40 7.04
C ARG A 12 9.38 -13.07 8.48
N ASN A 13 9.61 -13.99 9.42
CA ASN A 13 9.30 -13.85 10.85
C ASN A 13 10.50 -13.38 11.71
N SER A 14 11.50 -12.72 11.12
CA SER A 14 12.67 -12.25 11.87
C SER A 14 12.36 -11.01 12.70
N ASN A 15 13.23 -10.69 13.67
CA ASN A 15 13.09 -9.48 14.48
C ASN A 15 13.09 -8.21 13.62
N GLU A 16 13.90 -8.17 12.56
CA GLU A 16 13.98 -7.05 11.61
C GLU A 16 12.66 -6.85 10.86
N ALA A 17 11.98 -7.95 10.52
CA ALA A 17 10.65 -7.89 9.91
C ALA A 17 9.64 -7.29 10.89
N HIS A 18 9.59 -7.77 12.14
CA HIS A 18 8.71 -7.25 13.19
C HIS A 18 8.94 -5.76 13.46
N VAL A 19 10.20 -5.35 13.64
CA VAL A 19 10.57 -3.95 13.87
C VAL A 19 10.17 -3.08 12.68
N GLY A 20 10.41 -3.55 11.45
CA GLY A 20 10.04 -2.81 10.26
C GLY A 20 8.52 -2.69 10.09
N THR A 21 7.76 -3.77 10.33
CA THR A 21 6.30 -3.74 10.25
C THR A 21 5.73 -2.77 11.28
N GLU A 22 6.21 -2.82 12.53
CA GLU A 22 5.76 -1.91 13.58
C GLU A 22 6.10 -0.46 13.28
N CYS A 23 7.27 -0.19 12.69
CA CYS A 23 7.64 1.16 12.26
C CYS A 23 6.62 1.73 11.26
N LEU A 24 6.25 0.98 10.21
CA LEU A 24 5.25 1.44 9.23
C LEU A 24 3.87 1.63 9.85
N LEU A 25 3.46 0.73 10.74
CA LEU A 25 2.17 0.81 11.40
C LEU A 25 2.10 1.97 12.40
N ASP A 26 3.15 2.24 13.19
CA ASP A 26 3.20 3.41 14.08
C ASP A 26 3.19 4.73 13.30
N LEU A 27 3.87 4.79 12.15
CA LEU A 27 3.81 5.95 11.25
C LEU A 27 2.40 6.22 10.74
N TRP A 28 1.61 5.18 10.45
CA TRP A 28 0.20 5.34 10.11
C TRP A 28 -0.60 5.88 11.30
N LYS A 29 -0.48 5.24 12.47
CA LYS A 29 -1.17 5.65 13.70
C LYS A 29 -0.92 7.11 14.05
N ARG A 30 0.31 7.58 13.83
CA ARG A 30 0.77 8.93 14.16
C ARG A 30 0.82 9.85 12.95
N SER A 31 0.16 9.50 11.84
CA SER A 31 0.33 10.20 10.56
C SER A 31 -0.05 11.68 10.57
N LYS A 32 -0.80 12.13 11.58
CA LYS A 32 -1.17 13.55 11.79
C LYS A 32 -0.10 14.36 12.52
N LYS A 33 0.86 13.71 13.19
CA LYS A 33 1.81 14.33 14.11
C LYS A 33 3.27 14.02 13.77
N LEU A 34 3.56 12.80 13.31
CA LEU A 34 4.92 12.33 13.05
C LEU A 34 5.25 12.38 11.56
N HIS A 35 6.36 13.04 11.23
CA HIS A 35 6.76 13.32 9.85
C HIS A 35 8.28 13.12 9.66
N PRO A 36 8.79 11.88 9.67
CA PRO A 36 10.23 11.63 9.62
C PRO A 36 10.78 12.06 8.26
N TYR A 37 11.76 12.97 8.24
CA TYR A 37 12.49 13.38 7.03
C TYR A 37 11.60 13.65 5.80
N MET A 38 10.46 14.34 6.00
CA MET A 38 9.47 14.65 4.96
C MET A 38 8.68 13.46 4.38
N PHE A 39 8.76 12.27 4.96
CA PHE A 39 7.93 11.11 4.57
C PHE A 39 6.57 11.12 5.27
N TYR A 40 5.76 12.12 4.93
CA TYR A 40 4.40 12.28 5.46
C TYR A 40 3.50 11.13 4.99
N MET A 41 2.83 10.46 5.92
CA MET A 41 1.63 9.67 5.60
C MET A 41 0.41 10.59 5.54
N GLY A 42 0.44 11.61 4.67
CA GLY A 42 -0.61 12.63 4.51
C GLY A 42 -1.59 12.33 3.38
N THR A 43 -2.09 13.37 2.72
CA THR A 43 -3.03 13.26 1.58
C THR A 43 -2.38 12.56 0.38
N ASP A 44 -1.13 12.90 0.05
CA ASP A 44 -0.44 12.30 -1.10
C ASP A 44 -0.05 10.83 -0.89
N PHE A 45 0.27 10.45 0.34
CA PHE A 45 0.50 9.04 0.68
C PHE A 45 -0.76 8.19 0.45
N ARG A 46 -1.94 8.76 0.72
CA ARG A 46 -3.24 8.08 0.55
C ARG A 46 -3.70 8.00 -0.91
N LYS A 47 -2.94 8.55 -1.87
CA LYS A 47 -3.26 8.42 -3.31
C LYS A 47 -2.80 7.06 -3.82
N ILE A 48 -3.72 6.28 -4.39
CA ILE A 48 -3.38 5.00 -5.03
C ILE A 48 -2.72 5.24 -6.39
N LYS A 49 -1.64 4.52 -6.65
CA LYS A 49 -0.86 4.59 -7.88
C LYS A 49 -0.11 3.28 -8.09
N ALA A 50 0.28 3.05 -9.34
CA ALA A 50 1.10 1.91 -9.74
C ALA A 50 2.32 2.41 -10.54
N PRO A 51 3.41 1.61 -10.59
CA PRO A 51 3.66 0.38 -9.85
C PRO A 51 4.19 0.66 -8.42
N PHE A 52 4.54 -0.42 -7.71
CA PHE A 52 5.07 -0.40 -6.34
C PHE A 52 6.52 0.10 -6.23
N ILE A 53 6.70 1.38 -6.53
CA ILE A 53 8.00 2.07 -6.46
C ILE A 53 7.99 3.14 -5.38
N TRP A 54 6.86 3.85 -5.22
CA TRP A 54 6.78 4.99 -4.32
C TRP A 54 6.45 4.57 -2.89
N TYR A 55 6.69 5.50 -1.96
CA TYR A 55 6.14 5.44 -0.61
C TYR A 55 4.70 5.96 -0.65
N ASP A 56 3.75 5.03 -0.70
CA ASP A 56 2.32 5.30 -0.70
C ASP A 56 1.55 4.16 -0.02
N ILE A 57 0.27 4.43 0.26
CA ILE A 57 -0.60 3.52 0.98
C ILE A 57 -0.72 2.16 0.29
N LEU A 58 -0.72 2.12 -1.04
CA LEU A 58 -0.93 0.88 -1.76
C LEU A 58 0.32 0.00 -1.72
N HIS A 59 1.50 0.59 -1.87
CA HIS A 59 2.76 -0.14 -1.73
C HIS A 59 2.98 -0.61 -0.28
N VAL A 60 2.67 0.21 0.73
CA VAL A 60 2.74 -0.21 2.14
C VAL A 60 1.79 -1.38 2.41
N LEU A 61 0.55 -1.32 1.93
CA LEU A 61 -0.40 -2.44 2.03
C LEU A 61 0.11 -3.70 1.32
N ASP A 62 0.70 -3.58 0.12
CA ASP A 62 1.28 -4.71 -0.60
C ASP A 62 2.35 -5.43 0.21
N VAL A 63 3.23 -4.68 0.87
CA VAL A 63 4.30 -5.23 1.71
C VAL A 63 3.73 -5.83 2.99
N LEU A 64 2.92 -5.09 3.74
CA LEU A 64 2.43 -5.53 5.04
C LEU A 64 1.48 -6.73 4.92
N SER A 65 0.63 -6.80 3.90
CA SER A 65 -0.29 -7.95 3.69
C SER A 65 0.40 -9.31 3.52
N GLN A 66 1.71 -9.34 3.26
CA GLN A 66 2.49 -10.57 3.12
C GLN A 66 2.86 -11.19 4.49
N PHE A 67 2.82 -10.41 5.56
CA PHE A 67 3.08 -10.89 6.92
C PHE A 67 1.77 -11.30 7.58
N HIS A 68 1.65 -12.56 8.01
CA HIS A 68 0.36 -13.08 8.48
C HIS A 68 -0.11 -12.41 9.78
N TRP A 69 0.81 -12.05 10.69
CA TRP A 69 0.47 -11.43 11.97
C TRP A 69 -0.06 -10.01 11.85
N THR A 70 0.23 -9.30 10.76
CA THR A 70 -0.26 -7.93 10.59
C THR A 70 -1.70 -7.89 10.09
N ARG A 71 -2.27 -9.00 9.59
CA ARG A 71 -3.60 -9.03 8.95
C ARG A 71 -4.74 -8.68 9.89
N THR A 72 -4.56 -8.94 11.19
CA THR A 72 -5.52 -8.60 12.24
C THR A 72 -5.22 -7.25 12.91
N ASP A 73 -4.17 -6.54 12.50
CA ASP A 73 -3.80 -5.26 13.08
C ASP A 73 -4.77 -4.15 12.61
N SER A 74 -5.35 -3.43 13.56
CA SER A 74 -6.33 -2.37 13.26
C SER A 74 -5.77 -1.28 12.36
N ARG A 75 -4.47 -0.95 12.46
CA ARG A 75 -3.81 0.07 11.65
C ARG A 75 -3.72 -0.37 10.18
N LEU A 76 -3.49 -1.67 9.95
CA LEU A 76 -3.51 -2.24 8.59
C LEU A 76 -4.93 -2.27 8.02
N ILE A 77 -5.91 -2.65 8.84
CA ILE A 77 -7.33 -2.67 8.47
C ILE A 77 -7.78 -1.27 8.07
N GLU A 78 -7.46 -0.23 8.85
CA GLU A 78 -7.76 1.16 8.50
C GLU A 78 -7.18 1.60 7.14
N MET A 79 -5.92 1.23 6.86
CA MET A 79 -5.31 1.49 5.56
C MET A 79 -6.06 0.75 4.43
N SER A 80 -6.43 -0.50 4.64
CA SER A 80 -7.18 -1.29 3.64
C SER A 80 -8.57 -0.70 3.37
N GLU A 81 -9.29 -0.27 4.40
CA GLU A 81 -10.60 0.36 4.25
C GLU A 81 -10.49 1.72 3.53
N THR A 82 -9.41 2.48 3.80
CA THR A 82 -9.09 3.71 3.06
C THR A 82 -8.92 3.44 1.56
N VAL A 83 -8.27 2.35 1.18
CA VAL A 83 -8.13 1.96 -0.23
C VAL A 83 -9.45 1.43 -0.80
N LYS A 84 -10.17 0.59 -0.05
CA LYS A 84 -11.44 -0.03 -0.48
C LYS A 84 -12.49 1.01 -0.84
N GLN A 85 -12.57 2.11 -0.08
CA GLN A 85 -13.48 3.23 -0.35
C GLN A 85 -13.21 3.96 -1.67
N LYS A 86 -12.06 3.74 -2.32
CA LYS A 86 -11.69 4.35 -3.61
C LYS A 86 -12.19 3.57 -4.82
N ALA A 87 -12.79 2.40 -4.61
CA ALA A 87 -13.39 1.64 -5.68
C ALA A 87 -14.57 2.39 -6.30
N ASN A 88 -14.76 2.27 -7.61
CA ASN A 88 -15.99 2.69 -8.24
C ASN A 88 -17.13 1.68 -7.96
N LYS A 89 -18.33 1.95 -8.51
CA LYS A 89 -19.51 1.08 -8.35
C LYS A 89 -19.32 -0.37 -8.85
N GLU A 90 -18.34 -0.60 -9.72
CA GLU A 90 -17.99 -1.92 -10.27
C GLU A 90 -16.81 -2.59 -9.54
N GLY A 91 -16.31 -1.99 -8.44
CA GLY A 91 -15.15 -2.51 -7.71
C GLY A 91 -13.80 -2.25 -8.39
N LYS A 92 -13.73 -1.32 -9.37
CA LYS A 92 -12.51 -0.99 -10.12
C LYS A 92 -11.86 0.30 -9.62
N TYR A 93 -10.56 0.44 -9.87
CA TYR A 93 -9.74 1.52 -9.33
C TYR A 93 -9.11 2.39 -10.43
N THR A 94 -9.18 3.70 -10.24
CA THR A 94 -8.54 4.72 -11.10
C THR A 94 -7.30 5.28 -10.40
N PRO A 95 -6.14 5.40 -11.06
CA PRO A 95 -4.96 6.01 -10.45
C PRO A 95 -5.22 7.47 -10.04
N GLU A 96 -4.81 7.84 -8.82
CA GLU A 96 -4.99 9.20 -8.28
C GLU A 96 -3.72 10.05 -8.48
N SER A 97 -2.58 9.39 -8.70
CA SER A 97 -1.30 10.00 -9.03
C SER A 97 -0.56 9.16 -10.07
N VAL A 98 0.08 9.83 -11.02
CA VAL A 98 0.75 9.17 -12.17
C VAL A 98 2.07 9.85 -12.44
N TRP A 99 3.07 9.07 -12.83
CA TRP A 99 4.34 9.60 -13.30
C TRP A 99 4.32 9.66 -14.83
N ARG A 100 4.67 10.83 -15.40
CA ARG A 100 4.55 11.08 -16.84
C ARG A 100 5.35 10.12 -17.72
N ALA A 101 6.44 9.56 -17.19
CA ALA A 101 7.24 8.56 -17.91
C ALA A 101 6.44 7.28 -18.22
N TRP A 102 5.34 7.02 -17.51
CA TRP A 102 4.46 5.87 -17.75
C TRP A 102 3.12 6.24 -18.39
N LYS A 103 3.00 7.40 -19.05
CA LYS A 103 1.73 7.88 -19.64
C LYS A 103 1.06 6.88 -20.59
N ASP A 104 1.85 6.04 -21.26
CA ASP A 104 1.37 5.08 -22.27
C ASP A 104 1.00 3.71 -21.65
N TRP A 105 1.16 3.56 -20.32
CA TRP A 105 0.71 2.38 -19.58
C TRP A 105 -0.74 2.55 -19.11
N ASP A 106 -1.44 1.45 -18.88
CA ASP A 106 -2.84 1.41 -18.39
C ASP A 106 -3.06 2.25 -17.10
N PHE A 107 -2.07 2.26 -16.21
CA PHE A 107 -2.06 3.04 -14.96
C PHE A 107 -1.43 4.43 -15.08
N GLY A 108 -1.03 4.84 -16.29
CA GLY A 108 -0.40 6.13 -16.60
C GLY A 108 -1.36 7.32 -16.70
N GLN A 109 -2.63 7.11 -16.37
CA GLN A 109 -3.72 8.06 -16.55
C GLN A 109 -4.64 8.12 -15.30
N LYS A 110 -5.44 9.19 -15.18
CA LYS A 110 -6.36 9.42 -14.03
C LYS A 110 -7.83 9.55 -14.42
N LYS A 111 -8.20 9.19 -15.65
CA LYS A 111 -9.52 9.42 -16.25
C LYS A 111 -10.44 8.21 -16.15
N GLN A 112 -9.89 7.00 -16.21
CA GLN A 112 -10.65 5.75 -16.24
C GLN A 112 -10.01 4.69 -15.33
N PRO A 113 -10.77 3.66 -14.92
CA PRO A 113 -10.20 2.58 -14.15
C PRO A 113 -9.07 1.87 -14.89
N SER A 114 -8.00 1.56 -14.18
CA SER A 114 -6.85 0.79 -14.67
C SER A 114 -7.05 -0.68 -14.30
N ARG A 115 -6.94 -1.56 -15.31
CA ARG A 115 -6.99 -3.02 -15.08
C ARG A 115 -5.84 -3.49 -14.20
N TRP A 116 -4.64 -2.96 -14.44
CA TRP A 116 -3.45 -3.33 -13.67
C TRP A 116 -3.56 -2.88 -12.21
N LEU A 117 -3.93 -1.61 -11.97
CA LEU A 117 -4.14 -1.11 -10.62
C LEU A 117 -5.23 -1.89 -9.88
N THR A 118 -6.33 -2.20 -10.57
CA THR A 118 -7.42 -2.99 -10.00
C THR A 118 -6.93 -4.38 -9.59
N PHE A 119 -6.17 -5.07 -10.45
CA PHE A 119 -5.57 -6.37 -10.12
C PHE A 119 -4.68 -6.28 -8.87
N LEU A 120 -3.82 -5.27 -8.77
CA LEU A 120 -2.93 -5.09 -7.63
C LEU A 120 -3.71 -4.93 -6.31
N VAL A 121 -4.77 -4.10 -6.30
CA VAL A 121 -5.61 -3.91 -5.12
C VAL A 121 -6.32 -5.21 -4.73
N LEU A 122 -6.92 -5.91 -5.69
CA LEU A 122 -7.63 -7.16 -5.42
C LEU A 122 -6.68 -8.25 -4.90
N ASN A 123 -5.45 -8.31 -5.40
CA ASN A 123 -4.44 -9.26 -4.93
C ASN A 123 -4.02 -8.98 -3.48
N ILE A 124 -3.95 -7.71 -3.07
CA ILE A 124 -3.73 -7.33 -1.67
C ILE A 124 -4.90 -7.81 -0.81
N PHE A 125 -6.14 -7.50 -1.21
CA PHE A 125 -7.32 -7.89 -0.44
C PHE A 125 -7.51 -9.40 -0.35
N LYS A 126 -7.14 -10.14 -1.40
CA LYS A 126 -7.08 -11.60 -1.35
C LYS A 126 -6.17 -12.14 -0.24
N ARG A 127 -5.09 -11.42 0.12
CA ARG A 127 -4.20 -11.81 1.23
C ARG A 127 -4.72 -11.40 2.60
N LEU A 128 -5.59 -10.38 2.68
CA LEU A 128 -6.15 -9.88 3.93
C LEU A 128 -7.40 -10.66 4.36
N ASN A 129 -8.09 -11.30 3.41
CA ASN A 129 -9.14 -12.29 3.66
C ASN A 129 -8.52 -13.64 4.07
#